data_AF-A0ABD4T1K6-F1
#
_entry.id   AF-A0ABD4T1K6-F1
#
_cell.length_a   1.000
_cell.length_b   1.000
_cell.length_c   1.000
_cell.angle_alpha   90.00
_cell.angle_beta   90.00
_cell.angle_gamma   90.00
#
_symmetry.space_group_name_H-M   'P 1'
#
loop_
_entity.id
_entity.type
_entity.pdbx_description
1 polymer ?
#
loop_
_entity_poly.entity_id
_entity_poly.type
_entity_poly.pdbx_seq_one_letter_code
_entity_poly.pdbx_strand_id
1 'polypeptide(L)'
;MVAKRVSLLGLMILATVVVSCGSAQRGPRSGASQSPDPTASPSSQPTPASQSTPKPSPDPKPNPAPPSSQPADSSSPPPAKPQSETQQLAEQISKDVESQGNISRQNSGLIALNRILLAQKAHWLISGRFSTDLSQLDPDLSAETEEYRFEIRTADAQKSVAVAIAKQPKLPSYSGATYAQEAALPLSGLCQTQQASTQPPTAPSLQGNQVICQAQAVGVPQ
;
A
#
# COMPACT_ATOMS: atom_id res chain seq x y z
N MET A 1 -41.50 15.54 29.38
CA MET A 1 -42.07 14.45 30.21
C MET A 1 -42.15 13.25 29.29
N VAL A 2 -41.34 12.20 29.39
CA VAL A 2 -41.28 11.20 30.47
C VAL A 2 -39.83 10.73 30.64
N ALA A 3 -39.37 10.73 31.88
CA ALA A 3 -38.07 10.21 32.30
C ALA A 3 -38.13 8.69 32.47
N LYS A 4 -37.04 7.99 32.12
CA LYS A 4 -36.74 6.67 32.70
C LYS A 4 -35.30 6.66 33.19
N ARG A 5 -35.19 6.62 34.51
CA ARG A 5 -33.98 6.35 35.31
C ARG A 5 -33.89 4.85 35.60
N VAL A 6 -32.72 4.43 36.11
CA VAL A 6 -32.43 3.21 36.89
C VAL A 6 -32.14 1.97 36.01
N SER A 7 -31.05 1.22 36.15
CA SER A 7 -30.40 0.74 37.39
C SER A 7 -28.91 0.43 37.21
N LEU A 8 -28.15 0.66 38.28
CA LEU A 8 -26.74 0.40 38.47
C LEU A 8 -26.61 -0.69 39.56
N LEU A 9 -26.08 -1.86 39.19
CA LEU A 9 -25.65 -2.98 40.06
C LEU A 9 -24.96 -3.96 39.10
N GLY A 10 -23.67 -4.26 39.15
CA GLY A 10 -22.87 -4.60 40.32
C GLY A 10 -22.56 -6.10 40.24
N LEU A 11 -21.42 -6.48 39.64
CA LEU A 11 -20.81 -7.78 39.89
C LEU A 11 -19.29 -7.71 39.67
N MET A 12 -18.58 -7.51 40.78
CA MET A 12 -17.15 -7.80 40.91
C MET A 12 -16.96 -9.32 40.78
N ILE A 13 -16.35 -9.79 39.70
CA ILE A 13 -15.86 -11.17 39.61
C ILE A 13 -14.40 -11.18 40.08
N LEU A 14 -14.22 -11.63 41.31
CA LEU A 14 -12.93 -12.00 41.90
C LEU A 14 -12.46 -13.30 41.21
N ALA A 15 -11.48 -13.21 40.31
CA ALA A 15 -10.82 -14.39 39.76
C ALA A 15 -9.64 -14.77 40.66
N THR A 16 -9.79 -15.84 41.42
CA THR A 16 -8.77 -16.49 42.22
C THR A 16 -7.70 -17.11 41.31
N VAL A 17 -6.46 -16.66 41.47
CA VAL A 17 -5.28 -17.27 40.85
C VAL A 17 -4.97 -18.57 41.59
N VAL A 18 -5.30 -19.71 41.00
CA VAL A 18 -4.82 -21.01 41.48
C VAL A 18 -3.47 -21.28 40.83
N VAL A 19 -2.40 -21.01 41.58
CA VAL A 19 -1.05 -21.47 41.28
C VAL A 19 -1.03 -22.99 41.45
N SER A 20 -1.02 -23.73 40.34
CA SER A 20 -0.82 -25.18 40.34
C SER A 20 0.64 -25.48 39.97
N CYS A 21 1.46 -25.76 40.99
CA CYS A 21 2.75 -26.44 40.82
C CYS A 21 2.49 -27.90 40.44
N GLY A 22 2.59 -28.19 39.14
CA GLY A 22 2.52 -29.55 38.60
C GLY A 22 3.90 -30.18 38.51
N SER A 23 4.13 -31.15 39.39
CA SER A 23 5.34 -31.94 39.60
C SER A 23 5.75 -32.79 38.38
N ALA A 24 7.05 -33.10 38.38
CA ALA A 24 7.77 -33.98 37.47
C ALA A 24 7.06 -35.31 37.14
N GLN A 25 7.11 -35.69 35.86
CA GLN A 25 7.08 -37.10 35.47
C GLN A 25 8.13 -37.37 34.40
N ARG A 26 9.23 -38.00 34.84
CA ARG A 26 10.24 -38.65 34.01
C ARG A 26 9.62 -39.92 33.42
N GLY A 27 9.59 -40.02 32.10
CA GLY A 27 9.34 -41.27 31.36
C GLY A 27 10.61 -41.75 30.66
N PRO A 28 10.78 -43.07 30.45
CA PRO A 28 12.08 -43.66 30.14
C PRO A 28 12.49 -43.58 28.66
N ARG A 29 13.80 -43.47 28.53
CA ARG A 29 14.72 -43.55 27.40
C ARG A 29 14.67 -44.92 26.69
N SER A 30 14.57 -44.93 25.36
CA SER A 30 15.13 -45.90 24.37
C SER A 30 14.50 -45.61 22.99
N GLY A 31 15.19 -45.45 21.87
CA GLY A 31 16.60 -45.63 21.49
C GLY A 31 16.80 -45.25 20.01
N ALA A 32 18.05 -45.40 19.52
CA ALA A 32 18.56 -45.22 18.15
C ALA A 32 18.53 -43.77 17.62
N SER A 33 19.62 -42.99 17.63
CA SER A 33 20.92 -43.21 16.97
C SER A 33 20.80 -43.61 15.51
N GLN A 34 20.76 -42.61 14.63
CA GLN A 34 21.44 -42.64 13.34
C GLN A 34 21.60 -41.20 12.83
N SER A 35 22.85 -40.75 12.88
CA SER A 35 23.38 -39.58 12.17
C SER A 35 23.55 -39.97 10.70
N PRO A 36 23.20 -39.05 9.79
CA PRO A 36 24.18 -38.75 8.76
C PRO A 36 24.43 -37.24 8.64
N ASP A 37 25.72 -36.92 8.78
CA ASP A 37 26.37 -35.75 8.18
C ASP A 37 26.12 -35.75 6.66
N PRO A 38 25.85 -34.58 6.05
CA PRO A 38 26.75 -34.21 4.97
C PRO A 38 27.09 -32.71 4.94
N THR A 39 28.40 -32.46 5.03
CA THR A 39 29.19 -31.79 4.00
C THR A 39 28.72 -30.40 3.57
N ALA A 40 29.37 -29.41 4.17
CA ALA A 40 29.45 -28.04 3.68
C ALA A 40 29.90 -28.02 2.21
N SER A 41 29.06 -27.43 1.35
CA SER A 41 29.39 -27.10 -0.03
C SER A 41 29.61 -25.58 -0.14
N PRO A 42 30.82 -25.10 -0.48
CA PRO A 42 31.09 -23.68 -0.64
C PRO A 42 30.51 -23.20 -1.98
N SER A 43 29.36 -22.54 -1.94
CA SER A 43 28.79 -21.90 -3.12
C SER A 43 29.37 -20.49 -3.27
N SER A 44 30.14 -20.33 -4.34
CA SER A 44 30.81 -19.13 -4.83
C SER A 44 29.87 -17.93 -4.95
N GLN A 45 30.23 -16.87 -4.22
CA GLN A 45 29.65 -15.54 -4.30
C GLN A 45 29.94 -14.91 -5.69
N PRO A 46 28.94 -14.62 -6.53
CA PRO A 46 29.17 -13.87 -7.75
C PRO A 46 29.48 -12.41 -7.40
N THR A 47 30.62 -11.94 -7.90
CA THR A 47 31.05 -10.54 -7.89
C THR A 47 30.01 -9.69 -8.64
N PRO A 48 29.43 -8.64 -8.03
CA PRO A 48 28.61 -7.68 -8.76
C PRO A 48 29.50 -6.93 -9.77
N ALA A 49 29.24 -7.15 -11.06
CA ALA A 49 29.85 -6.37 -12.12
C ALA A 49 29.49 -4.89 -11.94
N SER A 50 30.52 -4.03 -11.92
CA SER A 50 30.37 -2.58 -11.93
C SER A 50 29.55 -2.15 -13.15
N GLN A 51 28.33 -1.66 -12.90
CA GLN A 51 27.53 -1.01 -13.91
C GLN A 51 28.22 0.29 -14.33
N SER A 52 28.61 0.33 -15.61
CA SER A 52 29.12 1.50 -16.30
C SER A 52 28.15 2.66 -16.22
N THR A 53 28.68 3.82 -15.82
CA THR A 53 28.04 5.14 -15.83
C THR A 53 27.38 5.44 -17.19
N PRO A 54 26.13 5.92 -17.24
CA PRO A 54 25.52 6.43 -18.45
C PRO A 54 26.29 7.64 -18.98
N LYS A 55 26.70 7.55 -20.25
CA LYS A 55 27.30 8.63 -21.03
C LYS A 55 26.36 9.85 -21.06
N PRO A 56 26.87 11.09 -20.85
CA PRO A 56 26.06 12.30 -20.98
C PRO A 56 25.45 12.40 -22.38
N SER A 57 24.14 12.66 -22.44
CA SER A 57 23.45 12.97 -23.69
C SER A 57 24.01 14.27 -24.28
N PRO A 58 24.27 14.33 -25.60
CA PRO A 58 24.78 15.54 -26.25
C PRO A 58 23.75 16.68 -26.23
N ASP A 59 24.26 17.91 -26.10
CA ASP A 59 23.51 19.16 -26.04
C ASP A 59 22.51 19.34 -27.20
N PRO A 60 21.33 19.97 -26.95
CA PRO A 60 20.41 20.37 -28.00
C PRO A 60 21.06 21.37 -28.96
N LYS A 61 21.06 21.01 -30.25
CA LYS A 61 21.50 21.86 -31.35
C LYS A 61 20.65 23.15 -31.43
N PRO A 62 21.25 24.33 -31.66
CA PRO A 62 20.50 25.57 -31.84
C PRO A 62 19.59 25.50 -33.07
N ASN A 63 18.31 25.78 -32.87
CA ASN A 63 17.32 25.88 -33.94
C ASN A 63 17.59 27.14 -34.79
N PRO A 64 17.74 27.05 -36.13
CA PRO A 64 17.98 28.20 -36.98
C PRO A 64 16.77 29.14 -37.02
N ALA A 65 17.03 30.44 -36.90
CA ALA A 65 16.02 31.48 -37.10
C ALA A 65 15.50 31.45 -38.54
N PRO A 66 14.17 31.52 -38.76
CA PRO A 66 13.61 31.62 -40.11
C PRO A 66 13.78 33.05 -40.68
N PRO A 67 13.99 33.18 -42.00
CA PRO A 67 14.22 34.47 -42.63
C PRO A 67 12.91 35.27 -42.68
N SER A 68 13.03 36.52 -42.26
CA SER A 68 12.08 37.57 -42.56
C SER A 68 12.18 37.95 -44.04
N SER A 69 11.09 37.90 -44.80
CA SER A 69 10.56 39.08 -45.49
C SER A 69 9.37 38.77 -46.42
N GLN A 70 8.55 39.81 -46.60
CA GLN A 70 7.69 40.19 -47.74
C GLN A 70 6.15 40.12 -47.56
N PRO A 71 5.38 40.94 -48.31
CA PRO A 71 4.83 42.19 -47.78
C PRO A 71 3.29 42.20 -47.73
N ALA A 72 2.78 43.23 -47.06
CA ALA A 72 1.38 43.49 -46.80
C ALA A 72 0.50 43.46 -48.06
N ASP A 73 -0.57 42.66 -47.99
CA ASP A 73 -1.83 42.99 -48.65
C ASP A 73 -2.93 43.09 -47.60
N SER A 74 -3.54 44.27 -47.62
CA SER A 74 -4.55 44.77 -46.71
C SER A 74 -5.89 44.12 -47.01
N SER A 75 -6.40 43.36 -46.05
CA SER A 75 -7.79 42.93 -45.96
C SER A 75 -8.09 42.66 -44.49
N SER A 76 -8.18 43.74 -43.70
CA SER A 76 -8.48 43.67 -42.26
C SER A 76 -9.67 42.76 -41.96
N PRO A 77 -9.48 41.60 -41.33
CA PRO A 77 -10.54 40.97 -40.58
C PRO A 77 -10.83 41.83 -39.35
N PRO A 78 -12.09 41.94 -38.89
CA PRO A 78 -12.39 42.63 -37.63
C PRO A 78 -11.56 42.02 -36.49
N PRO A 79 -11.06 42.83 -35.54
CA PRO A 79 -10.17 42.35 -34.48
C PRO A 79 -10.87 41.25 -33.69
N ALA A 80 -10.31 40.04 -33.76
CA ALA A 80 -10.63 38.97 -32.83
C ALA A 80 -10.39 39.53 -31.41
N LYS A 81 -11.46 39.59 -30.60
CA LYS A 81 -11.36 40.05 -29.22
C LYS A 81 -10.22 39.30 -28.52
N PRO A 82 -9.31 39.99 -27.82
CA PRO A 82 -8.29 39.30 -27.03
C PRO A 82 -9.01 38.43 -26.00
N GLN A 83 -8.92 37.10 -26.14
CA GLN A 83 -9.22 36.20 -25.03
C GLN A 83 -8.24 36.56 -23.92
N SER A 84 -8.80 37.21 -22.90
CA SER A 84 -8.08 37.89 -21.83
C SER A 84 -7.15 36.90 -21.11
N GLU A 85 -5.90 37.28 -20.85
CA GLU A 85 -4.95 36.52 -20.02
C GLU A 85 -5.59 36.04 -18.70
N THR A 86 -6.53 36.81 -18.18
CA THR A 86 -7.35 36.48 -17.01
C THR A 86 -8.16 35.18 -17.17
N GLN A 87 -8.70 34.88 -18.36
CA GLN A 87 -9.44 33.65 -18.63
C GLN A 87 -8.50 32.43 -18.66
N GLN A 88 -7.33 32.57 -19.27
CA GLN A 88 -6.32 31.51 -19.33
C GLN A 88 -5.74 31.21 -17.94
N LEU A 89 -5.48 32.24 -17.14
CA LEU A 89 -5.02 32.09 -15.76
C LEU A 89 -6.06 31.38 -14.89
N ALA A 90 -7.34 31.73 -15.03
CA ALA A 90 -8.42 31.08 -14.28
C ALA A 90 -8.55 29.58 -14.62
N GLU A 91 -8.42 29.21 -15.89
CA GLU A 91 -8.39 27.81 -16.32
C GLU A 91 -7.17 27.06 -15.77
N GLN A 92 -5.99 27.67 -15.77
CA GLN A 92 -4.77 27.07 -15.23
C GLN A 92 -4.89 26.84 -13.71
N ILE A 93 -5.34 27.84 -12.96
CA ILE A 93 -5.56 27.73 -11.51
C ILE A 93 -6.56 26.60 -11.21
N SER A 94 -7.63 26.49 -12.01
CA SER A 94 -8.63 25.43 -11.83
C SER A 94 -8.01 24.04 -12.01
N LYS A 95 -7.19 23.84 -13.07
CA LYS A 95 -6.47 22.57 -13.30
C LYS A 95 -5.49 22.25 -12.18
N ASP A 96 -4.76 23.26 -11.67
CA ASP A 96 -3.78 23.06 -10.61
C ASP A 96 -4.45 22.65 -9.29
N VAL A 97 -5.55 23.32 -8.91
CA VAL A 97 -6.35 22.97 -7.73
C VAL A 97 -6.93 21.56 -7.84
N GLU A 98 -7.47 21.19 -9.00
CA GLU A 98 -7.97 19.83 -9.25
C GLU A 98 -6.85 18.79 -9.14
N SER A 99 -5.68 19.09 -9.70
CA SER A 99 -4.51 18.20 -9.65
C SER A 99 -4.04 17.97 -8.21
N GLN A 100 -3.95 19.05 -7.41
CA GLN A 100 -3.52 18.98 -6.02
C GLN A 100 -4.56 18.26 -5.16
N GLY A 101 -5.85 18.53 -5.40
CA GLY A 101 -6.95 17.82 -4.76
C GLY A 101 -6.91 16.31 -5.04
N ASN A 102 -6.56 15.91 -6.26
CA ASN A 102 -6.40 14.49 -6.61
C ASN A 102 -5.21 13.85 -5.90
N ILE A 103 -4.07 14.54 -5.76
CA ILE A 103 -2.91 14.02 -5.02
C ILE A 103 -3.27 13.76 -3.55
N SER A 104 -3.90 14.72 -2.89
CA SER A 104 -4.32 14.58 -1.49
C SER A 104 -5.31 13.42 -1.30
N ARG A 105 -6.29 13.29 -2.20
CA ARG A 105 -7.25 12.18 -2.21
C ARG A 105 -6.59 10.83 -2.46
N GLN A 106 -5.65 10.75 -3.41
CA GLN A 106 -4.90 9.51 -3.69
C GLN A 106 -4.14 9.03 -2.45
N ASN A 107 -3.53 9.97 -1.72
CA ASN A 107 -2.73 9.67 -0.56
C ASN A 107 -3.57 9.10 0.61
N SER A 108 -4.84 9.50 0.74
CA SER A 108 -5.70 9.00 1.83
C SER A 108 -5.94 7.50 1.75
N GLY A 109 -6.20 6.98 0.54
CA GLY A 109 -6.37 5.55 0.29
C GLY A 109 -5.10 4.75 0.59
N LEU A 110 -3.95 5.27 0.15
CA LEU A 110 -2.64 4.65 0.40
C LEU A 110 -2.30 4.62 1.89
N ILE A 111 -2.42 5.75 2.59
CA ILE A 111 -2.11 5.87 4.03
C ILE A 111 -2.98 4.91 4.84
N ALA A 112 -4.30 4.90 4.59
CA ALA A 112 -5.22 4.04 5.31
C ALA A 112 -4.94 2.55 5.06
N LEU A 113 -4.68 2.17 3.80
CA LEU A 113 -4.32 0.78 3.48
C LEU A 113 -2.99 0.38 4.13
N ASN A 114 -1.99 1.27 4.14
CA ASN A 114 -0.72 1.00 4.81
C ASN A 114 -0.90 0.78 6.33
N ARG A 115 -1.76 1.58 6.98
CA ARG A 115 -2.14 1.35 8.39
C ARG A 115 -2.76 -0.02 8.60
N ILE A 116 -3.65 -0.46 7.72
CA ILE A 116 -4.25 -1.81 7.79
C ILE A 116 -3.16 -2.88 7.71
N LEU A 117 -2.22 -2.78 6.75
CA LEU A 117 -1.14 -3.77 6.61
C LEU A 117 -0.19 -3.79 7.81
N LEU A 118 0.11 -2.62 8.40
CA LEU A 118 0.91 -2.52 9.62
C LEU A 118 0.17 -3.14 10.81
N ALA A 119 -1.13 -2.87 10.96
CA ALA A 119 -1.95 -3.46 12.01
C ALA A 119 -2.04 -4.99 11.85
N GLN A 120 -2.12 -5.51 10.62
CA GLN A 120 -2.02 -6.95 10.34
C GLN A 120 -0.69 -7.55 10.80
N LYS A 121 0.45 -6.88 10.53
CA LYS A 121 1.76 -7.30 11.03
C LYS A 121 1.77 -7.40 12.56
N ALA A 122 1.32 -6.33 13.22
CA ALA A 122 1.26 -6.29 14.68
C ALA A 122 0.34 -7.37 15.25
N HIS A 123 -0.84 -7.56 14.67
CA HIS A 123 -1.80 -8.56 15.09
C HIS A 123 -1.23 -9.99 14.95
N TRP A 124 -0.57 -10.30 13.81
CA TRP A 124 0.06 -11.60 13.59
C TRP A 124 1.16 -11.90 14.61
N LEU A 125 1.96 -10.89 14.99
CA LEU A 125 3.00 -11.06 16.02
C LEU A 125 2.44 -11.43 17.39
N ILE A 126 1.17 -11.08 17.67
CA ILE A 126 0.52 -11.35 18.95
C ILE A 126 -0.28 -12.66 18.90
N SER A 127 -1.03 -12.89 17.82
CA SER A 127 -1.99 -14.01 17.73
C SER A 127 -1.50 -15.20 16.90
N GLY A 128 -0.38 -15.06 16.18
CA GLY A 128 0.14 -16.06 15.24
C GLY A 128 -0.69 -16.21 13.95
N ARG A 129 -1.65 -15.32 13.70
CA ARG A 129 -2.51 -15.34 12.51
C ARG A 129 -2.95 -13.93 12.12
N PHE A 130 -3.30 -13.75 10.85
CA PHE A 130 -3.93 -12.51 10.39
C PHE A 130 -5.44 -12.51 10.70
N SER A 131 -6.05 -11.32 10.79
CA SER A 131 -7.49 -11.16 11.04
C SER A 131 -8.21 -10.66 9.79
N THR A 132 -9.45 -11.08 9.56
CA THR A 132 -10.35 -10.51 8.55
C THR A 132 -11.18 -9.34 9.08
N ASP A 133 -11.11 -9.08 10.39
CA ASP A 133 -11.93 -8.07 11.05
C ASP A 133 -11.10 -6.82 11.37
N LEU A 134 -11.40 -5.71 10.68
CA LEU A 134 -10.71 -4.44 10.89
C LEU A 134 -10.80 -3.95 12.34
N SER A 135 -11.90 -4.23 13.03
CA SER A 135 -12.10 -3.79 14.42
C SER A 135 -11.18 -4.51 15.42
N GLN A 136 -10.67 -5.70 15.07
CA GLN A 136 -9.68 -6.43 15.86
C GLN A 136 -8.25 -5.95 15.61
N LEU A 137 -8.01 -5.24 14.51
CA LEU A 137 -6.70 -4.73 14.16
C LEU A 137 -6.42 -3.40 14.85
N ASP A 138 -7.36 -2.47 14.77
CA ASP A 138 -7.31 -1.16 15.42
C ASP A 138 -8.74 -0.57 15.40
N PRO A 139 -9.32 -0.21 16.57
CA PRO A 139 -10.69 0.30 16.65
C PRO A 139 -10.91 1.62 15.89
N ASP A 140 -9.83 2.36 15.60
CA ASP A 140 -9.89 3.62 14.85
C ASP A 140 -9.77 3.40 13.32
N LEU A 141 -9.63 2.16 12.86
CA LEU A 141 -9.65 1.84 11.43
C LEU A 141 -11.10 1.79 10.92
N SER A 142 -11.47 2.78 10.13
CA SER A 142 -12.72 2.76 9.37
C SER A 142 -12.59 1.88 8.12
N ALA A 143 -13.62 1.09 7.84
CA ALA A 143 -13.75 0.35 6.59
C ALA A 143 -14.00 1.26 5.38
N GLU A 144 -14.28 2.55 5.59
CA GLU A 144 -14.51 3.51 4.52
C GLU A 144 -13.97 4.91 4.84
N THR A 145 -13.55 5.62 3.81
CA THR A 145 -13.34 7.07 3.82
C THR A 145 -14.31 7.73 2.82
N GLU A 146 -14.22 9.04 2.64
CA GLU A 146 -14.96 9.74 1.58
C GLU A 146 -14.64 9.13 0.20
N GLU A 147 -13.37 8.75 -0.03
CA GLU A 147 -12.86 8.41 -1.35
C GLU A 147 -12.69 6.91 -1.59
N TYR A 148 -12.59 6.11 -0.53
CA TYR A 148 -12.24 4.69 -0.63
C TYR A 148 -13.12 3.82 0.27
N ARG A 149 -13.25 2.56 -0.13
CA ARG A 149 -13.70 1.46 0.72
C ARG A 149 -12.56 0.47 0.89
N PHE A 150 -12.38 -0.02 2.11
CA PHE A 150 -11.35 -0.96 2.49
C PHE A 150 -11.96 -2.31 2.79
N GLU A 151 -11.30 -3.37 2.35
CA GLU A 151 -11.75 -4.74 2.55
C GLU A 151 -10.52 -5.65 2.77
N ILE A 152 -10.61 -6.54 3.76
CA ILE A 152 -9.66 -7.63 3.91
C ILE A 152 -10.28 -8.85 3.22
N ARG A 153 -9.80 -9.16 2.01
CA ARG A 153 -10.37 -10.23 1.17
C ARG A 153 -10.03 -11.62 1.66
N THR A 154 -8.82 -11.78 2.18
CA THR A 154 -8.33 -13.05 2.71
C THR A 154 -7.42 -12.78 3.89
N ALA A 155 -7.54 -13.55 4.97
CA ALA A 155 -6.57 -13.56 6.07
C ALA A 155 -6.52 -14.95 6.71
N ASP A 156 -5.32 -15.51 6.85
CA ASP A 156 -5.06 -16.79 7.49
C ASP A 156 -3.75 -16.74 8.31
N ALA A 157 -3.14 -17.88 8.62
CA ALA A 157 -1.87 -17.92 9.37
C ALA A 157 -0.66 -17.48 8.54
N GLN A 158 -0.77 -17.52 7.20
CA GLN A 158 0.33 -17.36 6.25
C GLN A 158 0.27 -16.03 5.50
N LYS A 159 -0.92 -15.52 5.20
CA LYS A 159 -1.08 -14.25 4.48
C LYS A 159 -2.35 -13.49 4.84
N SER A 160 -2.30 -12.18 4.63
CA SER A 160 -3.45 -11.28 4.57
C SER A 160 -3.42 -10.50 3.27
N VAL A 161 -4.57 -10.30 2.64
CA VAL A 161 -4.74 -9.46 1.46
C VAL A 161 -5.82 -8.43 1.77
N ALA A 162 -5.44 -7.16 1.69
CA ALA A 162 -6.35 -6.03 1.82
C ALA A 162 -6.39 -5.23 0.52
N VAL A 163 -7.52 -4.57 0.27
CA VAL A 163 -7.70 -3.70 -0.89
C VAL A 163 -8.25 -2.35 -0.45
N ALA A 164 -7.86 -1.29 -1.15
CA ALA A 164 -8.51 0.01 -1.10
C ALA A 164 -9.15 0.28 -2.45
N ILE A 165 -10.47 0.26 -2.49
CA ILE A 165 -11.29 0.37 -3.69
C ILE A 165 -11.73 1.82 -3.80
N ALA A 166 -11.28 2.51 -4.86
CA ALA A 166 -11.71 3.88 -5.11
C ALA A 166 -13.23 3.93 -5.34
N LYS A 167 -13.90 4.86 -4.67
CA LYS A 167 -15.33 5.15 -4.88
C LYS A 167 -15.58 5.97 -6.15
N GLN A 168 -14.55 6.66 -6.64
CA GLN A 168 -14.62 7.51 -7.82
C GLN A 168 -13.68 7.01 -8.93
N PRO A 169 -14.09 7.04 -10.21
CA PRO A 169 -13.31 6.51 -11.33
C PRO A 169 -12.08 7.36 -11.69
N LYS A 170 -11.88 8.51 -11.04
CA LYS A 170 -10.73 9.41 -11.25
C LYS A 170 -9.56 9.11 -10.30
N LEU A 171 -9.73 8.14 -9.40
CA LEU A 171 -8.72 7.73 -8.44
C LEU A 171 -8.22 6.31 -8.75
N PRO A 172 -6.93 6.01 -8.51
CA PRO A 172 -6.42 4.64 -8.58
C PRO A 172 -7.00 3.80 -7.44
N SER A 173 -7.05 2.49 -7.63
CA SER A 173 -7.31 1.54 -6.55
C SER A 173 -6.01 0.84 -6.14
N TYR A 174 -5.99 0.31 -4.92
CA TYR A 174 -4.80 -0.31 -4.34
C TYR A 174 -5.10 -1.73 -3.85
N SER A 175 -4.10 -2.59 -3.88
CA SER A 175 -4.08 -3.88 -3.19
C SER A 175 -2.78 -4.02 -2.43
N GLY A 176 -2.88 -4.52 -1.21
CA GLY A 176 -1.75 -4.81 -0.35
C GLY A 176 -1.83 -6.23 0.16
N ALA A 177 -0.67 -6.81 0.44
CA ALA A 177 -0.59 -8.11 1.09
C ALA A 177 0.47 -8.10 2.17
N THR A 178 0.21 -8.83 3.26
CA THR A 178 1.17 -9.15 4.31
C THR A 178 1.38 -10.65 4.35
N TYR A 179 2.62 -11.10 4.38
CA TYR A 179 3.03 -12.50 4.38
C TYR A 179 3.79 -12.82 5.66
N ALA A 180 3.38 -13.85 6.37
CA ALA A 180 4.13 -14.40 7.48
C ALA A 180 5.52 -14.85 7.01
N GLN A 181 6.51 -14.78 7.90
CA GLN A 181 7.84 -15.29 7.66
C GLN A 181 8.23 -16.22 8.81
N GLU A 182 8.90 -17.31 8.50
CA GLU A 182 9.41 -18.20 9.52
C GLU A 182 10.57 -17.53 10.26
N ALA A 183 10.46 -17.42 11.58
CA ALA A 183 11.46 -16.80 12.46
C ALA A 183 11.84 -15.35 12.09
N ALA A 184 10.99 -14.63 11.34
CA ALA A 184 11.21 -13.24 10.96
C ALA A 184 9.91 -12.42 11.02
N LEU A 185 10.06 -11.09 10.92
CA LEU A 185 8.90 -10.19 10.86
C LEU A 185 8.13 -10.42 9.56
N PRO A 186 6.78 -10.37 9.58
CA PRO A 186 6.00 -10.47 8.36
C PRO A 186 6.38 -9.38 7.35
N LEU A 187 6.40 -9.73 6.06
CA LEU A 187 6.70 -8.79 4.98
C LEU A 187 5.40 -8.28 4.37
N SER A 188 5.38 -7.00 3.97
CA SER A 188 4.22 -6.42 3.28
C SER A 188 4.64 -5.74 1.99
N GLY A 189 3.73 -5.70 1.02
CA GLY A 189 3.86 -4.92 -0.20
C GLY A 189 2.54 -4.31 -0.61
N LEU A 190 2.64 -3.22 -1.36
CA LEU A 190 1.52 -2.44 -1.88
C LEU A 190 1.65 -2.29 -3.39
N CYS A 191 0.52 -2.42 -4.06
CA CYS A 191 0.37 -2.29 -5.49
C CYS A 191 -0.77 -1.33 -5.80
N GLN A 192 -0.56 -0.45 -6.76
CA GLN A 192 -1.57 0.48 -7.26
C GLN A 192 -1.91 0.16 -8.71
N THR A 193 -3.14 0.44 -9.15
CA THR A 193 -3.49 0.39 -10.57
C THR A 193 -2.69 1.41 -11.36
N GLN A 194 -2.27 1.06 -12.59
CA GLN A 194 -1.55 1.99 -13.48
C GLN A 194 -2.39 3.20 -13.92
N GLN A 195 -3.72 3.02 -13.95
CA GLN A 195 -4.69 4.05 -14.30
C GLN A 195 -5.75 4.15 -13.20
N ALA A 196 -6.50 5.26 -13.19
CA ALA A 196 -7.63 5.42 -12.30
C ALA A 196 -8.66 4.28 -12.52
N SER A 197 -9.17 3.71 -11.43
CA SER A 197 -9.97 2.49 -11.47
C SER A 197 -10.76 2.34 -10.19
N THR A 198 -12.03 1.92 -10.30
CA THR A 198 -12.86 1.46 -9.17
C THR A 198 -12.75 -0.04 -8.93
N GLN A 199 -11.90 -0.74 -9.69
CA GLN A 199 -11.57 -2.14 -9.49
C GLN A 199 -10.14 -2.25 -8.93
N PRO A 200 -9.95 -2.96 -7.81
CA PRO A 200 -8.61 -3.12 -7.24
C PRO A 200 -7.73 -4.00 -8.13
N PRO A 201 -6.41 -3.79 -8.10
CA PRO A 201 -5.48 -4.65 -8.82
C PRO A 201 -5.48 -6.07 -8.21
N THR A 202 -4.91 -7.01 -8.95
CA THR A 202 -4.68 -8.37 -8.43
C THR A 202 -3.77 -8.32 -7.21
N ALA A 203 -4.05 -9.21 -6.25
CA ALA A 203 -3.29 -9.30 -5.01
C ALA A 203 -1.77 -9.47 -5.29
N PRO A 204 -0.90 -8.73 -4.57
CA PRO A 204 0.54 -8.92 -4.67
C PRO A 204 0.94 -10.34 -4.28
N SER A 205 2.00 -10.90 -4.87
CA SER A 205 2.54 -12.23 -4.54
C SER A 205 3.90 -12.14 -3.87
N LEU A 206 4.20 -13.05 -2.94
CA LEU A 206 5.56 -13.20 -2.39
C LEU A 206 6.44 -14.01 -3.35
N GLN A 207 7.59 -13.45 -3.75
CA GLN A 207 8.63 -14.15 -4.50
C GLN A 207 9.96 -13.97 -3.78
N GLY A 208 10.48 -15.08 -3.23
CA GLY A 208 11.61 -15.02 -2.29
C GLY A 208 11.25 -14.15 -1.08
N ASN A 209 12.04 -13.09 -0.86
CA ASN A 209 11.85 -12.15 0.25
C ASN A 209 11.26 -10.80 -0.21
N GLN A 210 10.58 -10.77 -1.37
CA GLN A 210 9.99 -9.56 -1.93
C GLN A 210 8.53 -9.77 -2.31
N VAL A 211 7.71 -8.73 -2.08
CA VAL A 211 6.32 -8.71 -2.50
C VAL A 211 6.23 -8.03 -3.86
N ILE A 212 5.76 -8.77 -4.87
CA ILE A 212 5.75 -8.35 -6.27
C ILE A 212 4.31 -8.09 -6.74
N CYS A 213 4.13 -6.98 -7.45
CA CYS A 213 2.87 -6.65 -8.11
C CYS A 213 2.66 -7.49 -9.36
N GLN A 214 1.44 -7.98 -9.54
CA GLN A 214 1.02 -8.71 -10.73
C GLN A 214 0.67 -7.72 -11.86
N ALA A 215 0.40 -8.26 -13.06
CA ALA A 215 0.11 -7.46 -14.26
C ALA A 215 -0.95 -6.37 -13.99
N GLN A 216 -0.80 -5.21 -14.65
CA GLN A 216 -1.64 -4.00 -14.53
C GLN A 216 -1.48 -3.16 -13.25
N ALA A 217 -0.56 -3.54 -12.37
CA ALA A 217 -0.24 -2.78 -11.18
C ALA A 217 1.23 -2.37 -11.12
N VAL A 218 1.51 -1.31 -10.37
CA VAL A 218 2.87 -0.81 -10.10
C VAL A 218 3.12 -0.88 -8.60
N GLY A 219 4.34 -1.26 -8.22
CA GLY A 219 4.78 -1.23 -6.83
C GLY A 219 4.76 0.19 -6.29
N VAL A 220 4.19 0.35 -5.09
CA VAL A 220 4.24 1.61 -4.36
C VAL A 220 5.44 1.55 -3.42
N PRO A 221 6.39 2.50 -3.49
CA PRO A 221 7.50 2.56 -2.53
C PRO A 221 6.92 2.77 -1.13
N GLN A 222 7.36 1.94 -0.18
CA GLN A 222 6.98 1.99 1.23
C GLN A 222 8.02 2.71 2.06
#